data_AF-F9ZLB0-F1
#
_entry.id   AF-F9ZLB0-F1
#
_cell.length_a   1.000
_cell.length_b   1.000
_cell.length_c   1.000
_cell.angle_alpha   90.00
_cell.angle_beta   90.00
_cell.angle_gamma   90.00
#
_symmetry.space_group_name_H-M   'P 1'
#
loop_
_entity.id
_entity.type
_entity.pdbx_description
1 polymer ?
#
loop_
_entity_poly.entity_id
_entity_poly.type
_entity_poly.pdbx_seq_one_letter_code
_entity_poly.pdbx_strand_id
1 'polypeptide(L)'
;MLTTLQEMAAQVAARLQVLNLAGHTVHIKARFHDFTTVTRAYTATEGIGSADAIAAWLPELLERAVPKGASVRLLGITVSGLVYVLAARRVVHQMSLLDEIHNLR
;
A
#
# COMPACT_ATOMS: atom_id res chain seq x y z
N MET A 1 14.48 -3.36 14.06
CA MET A 1 13.06 -3.18 13.69
C MET A 1 12.92 -2.54 12.32
N LEU A 2 13.43 -1.32 12.09
CA LEU A 2 13.29 -0.65 10.79
C LEU A 2 13.92 -1.46 9.63
N THR A 3 15.12 -1.99 9.79
CA THR A 3 15.76 -2.85 8.78
C THR A 3 14.92 -4.09 8.43
N THR A 4 14.39 -4.77 9.45
CA THR A 4 13.48 -5.91 9.26
C THR A 4 12.20 -5.53 8.50
N LEU A 5 11.66 -4.34 8.76
CA LEU A 5 10.53 -3.81 8.00
C LEU A 5 10.92 -3.52 6.54
N GLN A 6 12.10 -2.99 6.28
CA GLN A 6 12.57 -2.75 4.90
C GLN A 6 12.70 -4.08 4.12
N GLU A 7 13.18 -5.14 4.76
CA GLU A 7 13.22 -6.49 4.16
C GLU A 7 11.81 -7.03 3.85
N MET A 8 10.86 -6.87 4.78
CA MET A 8 9.46 -7.23 4.56
C MET A 8 8.82 -6.39 3.44
N ALA A 9 9.14 -5.10 3.36
CA ALA A 9 8.65 -4.21 2.31
C ALA A 9 9.16 -4.65 0.93
N ALA A 10 10.41 -5.07 0.83
CA ALA A 10 10.96 -5.65 -0.40
C ALA A 10 10.21 -6.91 -0.84
N GLN A 11 9.88 -7.82 0.11
CA GLN A 11 9.09 -9.01 -0.19
C GLN A 11 7.66 -8.68 -0.64
N VAL A 12 7.02 -7.71 0.01
CA VAL A 12 5.68 -7.24 -0.38
C VAL A 12 5.70 -6.62 -1.78
N ALA A 13 6.66 -5.74 -2.06
CA ALA A 13 6.83 -5.12 -3.37
C ALA A 13 7.09 -6.14 -4.48
N ALA A 14 7.96 -7.12 -4.24
CA ALA A 14 8.21 -8.21 -5.18
C ALA A 14 6.93 -9.00 -5.49
N ARG A 15 6.09 -9.26 -4.48
CA ARG A 15 4.80 -9.94 -4.67
C ARG A 15 3.79 -9.09 -5.43
N LEU A 16 3.72 -7.79 -5.16
CA LEU A 16 2.88 -6.86 -5.91
C LEU A 16 3.27 -6.83 -7.39
N GLN A 17 4.58 -6.78 -7.67
CA GLN A 17 5.11 -6.78 -9.02
C GLN A 17 4.75 -8.06 -9.79
N VAL A 18 4.93 -9.24 -9.19
CA VAL A 18 4.55 -10.53 -9.81
C VAL A 18 3.06 -10.59 -10.16
N LEU A 19 2.22 -9.93 -9.37
CA LEU A 19 0.76 -9.91 -9.57
C LEU A 19 0.29 -8.75 -10.46
N ASN A 20 1.20 -7.89 -10.95
CA ASN A 20 0.87 -6.63 -11.64
C ASN A 20 -0.09 -5.75 -10.83
N LEU A 21 0.16 -5.65 -9.52
CA LEU A 21 -0.63 -4.85 -8.59
C LEU A 21 0.19 -3.71 -8.01
N ALA A 22 -0.50 -2.64 -7.65
CA ALA A 22 -0.05 -1.64 -6.69
C ALA A 22 -1.11 -1.55 -5.59
N GLY A 23 -0.81 -0.89 -4.47
CA GLY A 23 -1.82 -0.57 -3.46
C GLY A 23 -1.75 0.87 -3.00
N HIS A 24 -2.84 1.40 -2.44
CA HIS A 24 -2.88 2.78 -1.98
C HIS A 24 -2.49 2.95 -0.51
N THR A 25 -2.56 1.89 0.29
CA THR A 25 -2.37 2.01 1.74
C THR A 25 -1.32 1.04 2.24
N VAL A 26 -0.31 1.56 2.94
CA VAL A 26 0.72 0.80 3.66
C VAL A 26 0.35 0.76 5.14
N HIS A 27 0.40 -0.43 5.73
CA HIS A 27 0.13 -0.67 7.15
C HIS A 27 1.36 -1.26 7.84
N ILE A 28 1.63 -0.81 9.07
CA ILE A 28 2.45 -1.53 10.04
C ILE A 28 1.53 -2.07 11.13
N LYS A 29 1.67 -3.37 11.42
CA LYS A 29 1.00 -4.06 12.52
C LYS A 29 2.02 -4.51 13.55
N ALA A 30 1.89 -4.02 14.78
CA ALA A 30 2.70 -4.44 15.93
C ALA A 30 1.81 -5.14 16.96
N ARG A 31 2.20 -6.34 17.39
CA ARG A 31 1.57 -7.08 18.49
C ARG A 31 2.55 -7.22 19.63
N PHE A 32 2.11 -6.93 20.84
CA PHE A 32 2.94 -6.91 22.05
C PHE A 32 2.81 -8.22 22.84
N HIS A 33 3.57 -8.32 23.93
CA HIS A 33 3.66 -9.51 24.79
C HIS A 33 2.32 -9.85 25.48
N ASP A 34 1.53 -8.83 25.82
CA ASP A 34 0.17 -8.91 26.37
C ASP A 34 -0.90 -9.22 25.30
N PHE A 35 -0.48 -9.49 24.06
CA PHE A 35 -1.34 -9.73 22.90
C PHE A 35 -2.12 -8.50 22.39
N THR A 36 -1.92 -7.32 22.97
CA THR A 36 -2.43 -6.06 22.42
C THR A 36 -1.83 -5.83 21.04
N THR A 37 -2.65 -5.32 20.11
CA THR A 37 -2.24 -5.07 18.72
C THR A 37 -2.48 -3.62 18.35
N VAL A 38 -1.46 -2.96 17.82
CA VAL A 38 -1.51 -1.60 17.29
C VAL A 38 -1.24 -1.66 15.79
N THR A 39 -2.11 -1.03 15.02
CA THR A 39 -1.93 -0.84 13.57
C THR A 39 -1.83 0.65 13.26
N ARG A 40 -0.90 1.01 12.39
CA ARG A 40 -0.79 2.36 11.81
C ARG A 40 -0.71 2.24 10.31
N ALA A 41 -1.32 3.20 9.62
CA ALA A 41 -1.42 3.18 8.18
C ALA A 41 -1.18 4.56 7.58
N TYR A 42 -0.70 4.55 6.34
CA TYR A 42 -0.63 5.70 5.47
C TYR A 42 -1.31 5.36 4.14
N THR A 43 -2.16 6.26 3.65
CA THR A 43 -2.85 6.13 2.36
C THR A 43 -2.38 7.23 1.41
N ALA A 44 -1.81 6.83 0.27
CA ALA A 44 -1.41 7.72 -0.81
C ALA A 44 -2.54 7.92 -1.83
N THR A 45 -2.49 9.04 -2.53
CA THR A 45 -3.32 9.29 -3.72
C THR A 45 -2.88 8.44 -4.92
N GLU A 46 -1.58 8.23 -5.07
CA GLU A 46 -1.00 7.39 -6.12
C GLU A 46 -0.80 5.94 -5.65
N GLY A 47 -0.69 5.01 -6.60
CA GLY A 47 -0.45 3.60 -6.30
C GLY A 47 0.99 3.35 -5.86
N ILE A 48 1.15 2.67 -4.73
CA ILE A 48 2.43 2.24 -4.15
C ILE A 48 2.71 0.81 -4.62
N GLY A 49 3.76 0.63 -5.41
CA GLY A 49 4.16 -0.68 -5.94
C GLY A 49 5.63 -1.05 -5.73
N SER A 50 6.51 -0.09 -5.40
CA SER A 50 7.94 -0.33 -5.22
C SER A 50 8.34 -0.46 -3.75
N ALA A 51 9.45 -1.16 -3.49
CA ALA A 51 10.00 -1.30 -2.15
C ALA A 51 10.35 0.06 -1.53
N ASP A 52 10.95 0.97 -2.33
CA ASP A 52 11.33 2.31 -1.88
C ASP A 52 10.11 3.16 -1.51
N ALA A 53 9.04 3.09 -2.29
CA ALA A 53 7.80 3.82 -2.00
C ALA A 53 7.13 3.33 -0.71
N ILE A 54 7.20 2.03 -0.42
CA ILE A 54 6.76 1.48 0.89
C ILE A 54 7.72 1.94 2.00
N ALA A 55 9.03 1.84 1.76
CA ALA A 55 10.08 2.10 2.74
C ALA A 55 10.08 3.53 3.26
N ALA A 56 9.72 4.49 2.41
CA ALA A 56 9.63 5.92 2.75
C ALA A 56 8.71 6.19 3.96
N TRP A 57 7.67 5.39 4.16
CA TRP A 57 6.69 5.58 5.23
C TRP A 57 6.96 4.76 6.49
N LEU A 58 7.91 3.81 6.45
CA LEU A 58 8.16 2.91 7.57
C LEU A 58 8.65 3.62 8.85
N PRO A 59 9.56 4.61 8.80
CA PRO A 59 10.01 5.28 10.02
C PRO A 59 8.87 5.94 10.80
N GLU A 60 8.03 6.71 10.11
CA GLU A 60 6.90 7.43 10.72
C GLU A 60 5.84 6.45 11.27
N LEU A 61 5.45 5.46 10.45
CA LEU A 61 4.46 4.48 10.86
C LEU A 61 4.96 3.63 12.04
N LEU A 62 6.25 3.29 12.08
CA LEU A 62 6.86 2.54 13.17
C LEU A 62 6.86 3.36 14.46
N GLU A 63 7.28 4.62 14.40
CA GLU A 63 7.28 5.52 15.56
C GLU A 63 5.86 5.70 16.14
N ARG A 64 4.85 5.82 15.28
CA ARG A 64 3.45 5.94 15.68
C ARG A 64 2.85 4.63 16.22
N ALA A 65 3.42 3.48 15.86
CA ALA A 65 2.90 2.16 16.22
C ALA A 65 3.58 1.56 17.47
N VAL A 66 4.87 1.86 17.68
CA VAL A 66 5.70 1.22 18.71
C VAL A 66 6.31 2.29 19.62
N PRO A 67 5.84 2.39 20.87
CA PRO A 67 6.46 3.27 21.87
C PRO A 67 7.94 2.96 22.04
N LYS A 68 8.75 3.99 22.30
CA LYS A 68 10.20 3.82 22.54
C LYS A 68 10.44 2.85 23.70
N GLY A 69 11.29 1.85 23.46
CA GLY A 69 11.62 0.81 24.44
C GLY A 69 10.61 -0.33 24.58
N ALA A 70 9.48 -0.31 23.87
CA ALA A 70 8.51 -1.40 23.91
C ALA A 70 9.05 -2.66 23.18
N SER A 71 8.84 -3.83 23.79
CA SER A 71 9.15 -5.12 23.16
C SER A 71 7.97 -5.59 22.29
N VAL A 72 8.26 -5.94 21.04
CA VAL A 72 7.27 -6.35 20.04
C VAL A 72 7.38 -7.86 19.82
N ARG A 73 6.26 -8.57 19.94
CA ARG A 73 6.16 -10.02 19.72
C ARG A 73 5.99 -10.38 18.25
N LEU A 74 5.26 -9.55 17.50
CA LEU A 74 5.09 -9.69 16.05
C LEU A 74 5.05 -8.32 15.42
N LEU A 75 5.80 -8.16 14.34
CA LEU A 75 5.82 -6.97 13.51
C LEU A 75 5.57 -7.40 12.06
N GLY A 76 4.72 -6.67 11.34
CA GLY A 76 4.41 -6.99 9.96
C GLY A 76 4.00 -5.78 9.14
N ILE A 77 4.13 -5.92 7.83
CA ILE A 77 3.72 -4.93 6.82
C ILE A 77 2.59 -5.50 6.00
N THR A 78 1.64 -4.65 5.60
CA THR A 78 0.59 -5.02 4.67
C THR A 78 0.33 -3.87 3.71
N VAL A 79 0.09 -4.19 2.45
CA VAL A 79 -0.40 -3.23 1.45
C VAL A 79 -1.85 -3.58 1.10
N SER A 80 -2.71 -2.57 1.04
CA SER A 80 -4.14 -2.72 0.74
C SER A 80 -4.62 -1.63 -0.24
N GLY A 81 -5.89 -1.69 -0.63
CA GLY A 81 -6.42 -0.84 -1.70
C GLY A 81 -5.76 -1.20 -3.03
N LEU A 82 -5.75 -2.49 -3.35
CA LEU A 82 -5.01 -3.02 -4.49
C LEU A 82 -5.67 -2.64 -5.81
N VAL A 83 -4.85 -2.21 -6.76
CA VAL A 83 -5.24 -1.84 -8.12
C VAL A 83 -4.30 -2.51 -9.10
N TYR A 84 -4.83 -2.90 -10.26
CA TYR A 84 -3.97 -3.37 -11.35
C TYR A 84 -3.13 -2.23 -11.89
N VAL A 85 -1.83 -2.48 -12.00
CA VAL A 85 -0.93 -1.63 -12.77
C VAL A 85 -1.20 -1.93 -14.23
N LEU A 86 -2.24 -1.31 -14.79
CA LEU A 86 -2.43 -1.32 -16.24
C LEU A 86 -1.22 -0.60 -16.83
N ALA A 87 -0.39 -1.34 -17.58
CA ALA A 87 0.62 -0.74 -18.44
C ALA A 87 -0.05 0.40 -19.22
N ALA A 88 0.50 1.61 -19.07
CA ALA A 88 -0.14 2.86 -19.45
C ALA A 88 -0.90 2.81 -20.79
N ARG A 89 -2.23 2.62 -20.73
CA ARG A 89 -3.23 3.30 -21.56
C ARG A 89 -4.64 2.97 -21.07
N ARG A 90 -5.03 3.54 -19.94
CA ARG A 90 -6.44 3.88 -19.78
C ARG A 90 -6.65 5.16 -20.58
N VAL A 91 -6.93 5.02 -21.87
CA VAL A 91 -7.66 6.06 -22.57
C VAL A 91 -8.98 6.15 -21.83
N VAL A 92 -9.16 7.21 -21.04
CA VAL A 92 -10.47 7.57 -20.52
C VAL A 92 -11.26 8.00 -21.76
N HIS A 93 -11.89 7.04 -22.45
CA HIS A 93 -13.04 7.37 -23.28
C HIS A 93 -14.15 7.73 -22.30
N GLN A 94 -14.21 9.00 -21.93
CA GLN A 94 -15.46 9.56 -21.48
C GLN A 94 -16.43 9.38 -22.65
N MET A 95 -17.40 8.48 -22.51
CA MET A 95 -18.51 8.42 -23.44
C MET A 95 -19.18 9.79 -23.41
N SER A 96 -19.09 10.50 -24.52
CA SER A 96 -19.82 11.74 -24.71
C SER A 96 -21.31 11.38 -24.69
N LEU A 97 -22.09 12.06 -23.84
CA LEU A 97 -23.55 11.96 -23.81
C LEU A 97 -24.19 12.30 -25.18
N LEU A 98 -23.42 12.95 -26.08
CA LEU A 98 -23.89 13.44 -27.37
C LEU A 98 -23.66 12.43 -28.52
N ASP A 99 -22.93 11.33 -28.30
CA ASP A 99 -22.67 10.34 -29.35
C ASP A 99 -23.94 9.51 -29.67
N GLU A 100 -24.90 9.41 -28.75
CA GLU A 100 -26.20 8.73 -28.96
C GLU A 100 -27.21 9.55 -29.78
N ILE A 101 -27.04 10.87 -29.90
CA ILE A 101 -28.06 11.74 -30.52
C ILE A 101 -28.08 11.61 -32.06
N HIS A 102 -27.02 11.06 -32.67
CA HIS A 102 -26.91 10.98 -34.14
C HIS A 102 -27.53 9.73 -34.78
N ASN A 103 -28.08 8.78 -34.02
CA ASN A 103 -28.63 7.53 -34.56
C ASN A 103 -30.18 7.52 -34.63
N LEU A 104 -30.82 8.68 -34.53
CA LEU A 104 -32.26 8.88 -34.76
C LEU A 104 -32.47 9.81 -35.95
N ARG A 105 -32.19 9.33 -37.16
CA ARG A 105 -32.73 9.86 -38.42
C ARG A 105 -32.98 8.75 -39.41
#